data_AF-A0A2B1CV34-F1
#
_entry.id   AF-A0A2B1CV34-F1
#
_cell.length_a   1.000
_cell.length_b   1.000
_cell.length_c   1.000
_cell.angle_alpha   90.00
_cell.angle_beta   90.00
_cell.angle_gamma   90.00
#
_symmetry.space_group_name_H-M   'P 1'
#
loop_
_entity.id
_entity.type
_entity.pdbx_description
1 polymer ?
#
loop_
_entity_poly.entity_id
_entity_poly.type
_entity_poly.pdbx_seq_one_letter_code
_entity_poly.pdbx_strand_id
1 'polypeptide(L)'
;MRFKKLILTGALVATTAFTSIGTAQASADFKDVPNNHWSYKAIMDLANKNVVAGYGNGIFGFGDDVTREQVAALMFRHLKPVVKEQYNNPYKDVTDRSTMFKKEILALTEMGIFVGDNTGKFRPKDSLTREEMAQILTRGFQLQIRGDHNFPDVDRNGWANPAITAIKSNYITAGTGDGTFAPKMHVSREQYVQFLYNATLPFEERPGAKQPQPEVKPEVKPDPKRFANCKEANDAGYYDITRDSPYYGKHLDRDGDGIACEKKKKGK
;
A
#
# COMPACT_ATOMS: atom_id res chain seq x y z
N MET A 1 46.73 -30.74 -71.47
CA MET A 1 47.01 -30.70 -70.01
C MET A 1 46.51 -29.38 -69.43
N ARG A 2 46.08 -29.44 -68.16
CA ARG A 2 45.69 -28.34 -67.23
C ARG A 2 44.20 -27.94 -67.17
N PHE A 3 43.49 -28.69 -66.33
CA PHE A 3 42.26 -28.32 -65.62
C PHE A 3 42.42 -27.06 -64.76
N LYS A 4 41.41 -26.19 -64.76
CA LYS A 4 41.05 -25.28 -63.64
C LYS A 4 39.52 -25.18 -63.59
N LYS A 5 38.85 -26.09 -62.87
CA LYS A 5 38.24 -25.94 -61.53
C LYS A 5 37.23 -24.78 -61.42
N LEU A 6 35.94 -25.15 -61.52
CA LEU A 6 34.80 -24.45 -60.91
C LEU A 6 35.03 -24.29 -59.40
N ILE A 7 34.71 -23.11 -58.86
CA ILE A 7 34.47 -22.93 -57.42
C ILE A 7 33.05 -22.42 -57.26
N LEU A 8 32.19 -23.29 -56.73
CA LEU A 8 30.86 -22.97 -56.24
C LEU A 8 30.98 -22.06 -55.01
N THR A 9 30.25 -20.95 -55.01
CA THR A 9 29.98 -20.12 -53.85
C THR A 9 29.07 -20.86 -52.88
N GLY A 10 29.62 -21.36 -51.77
CA GLY A 10 28.86 -21.87 -50.64
C GLY A 10 28.63 -20.77 -49.61
N ALA A 11 27.39 -20.31 -49.47
CA ALA A 11 26.97 -19.41 -48.40
C ALA A 11 26.88 -20.20 -47.09
N LEU A 12 27.75 -19.87 -46.12
CA LEU A 12 27.72 -20.45 -44.78
C LEU A 12 26.72 -19.65 -43.92
N VAL A 13 25.49 -20.12 -43.82
CA VAL A 13 24.53 -19.59 -42.84
C VAL A 13 24.84 -20.24 -41.50
N ALA A 14 25.62 -19.54 -40.66
CA ALA A 14 25.86 -19.96 -39.29
C ALA A 14 24.63 -19.67 -38.44
N THR A 15 23.74 -20.66 -38.27
CA THR A 15 22.65 -20.60 -37.30
C THR A 15 23.22 -20.77 -35.90
N THR A 16 23.47 -19.67 -35.20
CA THR A 16 23.74 -19.72 -33.75
C THR A 16 22.43 -20.04 -33.03
N ALA A 17 22.28 -21.28 -32.57
CA ALA A 17 21.26 -21.63 -31.61
C ALA A 17 21.50 -20.84 -30.32
N PHE A 18 20.64 -19.87 -30.04
CA PHE A 18 20.57 -19.22 -28.74
C PHE A 18 20.03 -20.26 -27.74
N THR A 19 20.92 -20.94 -27.03
CA THR A 19 20.54 -21.65 -25.82
C THR A 19 20.16 -20.61 -24.78
N SER A 20 18.86 -20.45 -24.53
CA SER A 20 18.37 -19.73 -23.37
C SER A 20 18.93 -20.39 -22.12
N ILE A 21 19.91 -19.75 -21.49
CA ILE A 21 20.30 -20.06 -20.12
C ILE A 21 19.12 -19.58 -19.27
N GLY A 22 18.12 -20.46 -19.10
CA GLY A 22 17.13 -20.28 -18.06
C GLY A 22 17.87 -20.27 -16.74
N THR A 23 18.02 -19.09 -16.13
CA THR A 23 18.45 -19.02 -14.74
C THR A 23 17.37 -19.73 -13.93
N ALA A 24 17.66 -20.96 -13.49
CA ALA A 24 16.85 -21.66 -12.52
C ALA A 24 16.79 -20.75 -11.28
N GLN A 25 15.66 -20.06 -11.12
CA GLN A 25 15.43 -19.18 -9.99
C GLN A 25 15.29 -20.09 -8.76
N ALA A 26 16.36 -20.19 -7.97
CA ALA A 26 16.30 -20.86 -6.68
C ALA A 26 15.17 -20.21 -5.87
N SER A 27 14.26 -21.01 -5.31
CA SER A 27 13.28 -20.48 -4.36
C SER A 27 14.05 -19.80 -3.25
N ALA A 28 13.70 -18.55 -2.94
CA ALA A 28 14.38 -17.80 -1.90
C ALA A 28 13.98 -18.38 -0.53
N ASP A 29 14.69 -19.41 -0.09
CA ASP A 29 14.58 -19.93 1.27
C ASP A 29 15.66 -19.26 2.12
N PHE A 30 15.23 -18.50 3.13
CA PHE A 30 16.12 -17.74 4.00
C PHE A 30 16.28 -18.49 5.32
N LYS A 31 17.52 -18.86 5.66
CA LYS A 31 17.84 -19.71 6.81
C LYS A 31 17.51 -19.08 8.16
N ASP A 32 17.47 -17.76 8.20
CA ASP A 32 17.23 -16.94 9.39
C ASP A 32 15.77 -16.48 9.54
N VAL A 33 14.86 -16.90 8.65
CA VAL A 33 13.44 -16.56 8.74
C VAL A 33 12.66 -17.77 9.28
N PRO A 34 12.09 -17.71 10.50
CA PRO A 34 11.35 -18.84 11.04
C PRO A 34 10.03 -19.07 10.28
N ASN A 35 9.79 -20.31 9.83
CA ASN A 35 8.61 -20.66 9.02
C ASN A 35 7.26 -20.43 9.72
N ASN A 36 7.26 -20.39 11.05
CA ASN A 36 6.08 -20.12 11.87
C ASN A 36 5.92 -18.64 12.25
N HIS A 37 6.82 -17.76 11.79
CA HIS A 37 6.75 -16.33 12.10
C HIS A 37 5.68 -15.62 11.24
N TRP A 38 4.99 -14.63 11.81
CA TRP A 38 3.89 -13.93 11.13
C TRP A 38 4.32 -13.23 9.82
N SER A 39 5.59 -12.84 9.71
CA SER A 39 6.14 -12.21 8.50
C SER A 39 6.61 -13.19 7.43
N TYR A 40 6.68 -14.49 7.72
CA TYR A 40 7.26 -15.49 6.81
C TYR A 40 6.61 -15.44 5.43
N LYS A 41 5.26 -15.48 5.38
CA LYS A 41 4.51 -15.42 4.12
C LYS A 41 4.83 -14.15 3.32
N ALA A 42 4.86 -12.99 3.99
CA ALA A 42 5.14 -11.71 3.33
C ALA A 42 6.55 -11.69 2.73
N ILE A 43 7.54 -12.19 3.47
CA ILE A 43 8.93 -12.27 3.01
C ILE A 43 9.04 -13.19 1.79
N MET A 44 8.51 -14.41 1.89
CA MET A 44 8.59 -15.39 0.81
C MET A 44 7.85 -14.93 -0.46
N ASP A 45 6.65 -14.36 -0.32
CA ASP A 45 5.88 -13.86 -1.47
C ASP A 45 6.59 -12.72 -2.19
N LEU A 46 7.14 -11.75 -1.43
CA LEU A 46 7.84 -10.63 -2.03
C LEU A 46 9.23 -11.03 -2.56
N ALA A 47 9.87 -12.05 -1.99
CA ALA A 47 11.10 -12.62 -2.53
C ALA A 47 10.84 -13.35 -3.86
N ASN A 48 9.78 -14.17 -3.93
CA ASN A 48 9.36 -14.85 -5.17
C ASN A 48 8.97 -13.86 -6.28
N LYS A 49 8.48 -12.67 -5.92
CA LYS A 49 8.20 -11.56 -6.85
C LYS A 49 9.43 -10.71 -7.19
N ASN A 50 10.62 -11.07 -6.72
CA ASN A 50 11.88 -10.33 -6.89
C ASN A 50 11.85 -8.89 -6.33
N VAL A 51 11.00 -8.64 -5.33
CA VAL A 51 10.94 -7.36 -4.60
C VAL A 51 11.90 -7.39 -3.41
N VAL A 52 11.90 -8.48 -2.67
CA VAL A 52 12.77 -8.69 -1.50
C VAL A 52 14.00 -9.49 -1.90
N ALA A 53 15.15 -9.06 -1.40
CA ALA A 53 16.41 -9.81 -1.45
C ALA A 53 17.05 -9.80 -0.06
N GLY A 54 17.70 -10.92 0.27
CA GLY A 54 18.55 -11.03 1.45
C GLY A 54 19.91 -10.38 1.26
N TYR A 55 20.77 -10.49 2.26
CA TYR A 55 22.17 -10.02 2.21
C TYR A 55 23.09 -10.94 1.41
N GLY A 56 22.59 -12.08 0.96
CA GLY A 56 23.36 -13.14 0.32
C GLY A 56 23.50 -14.35 1.25
N ASN A 57 24.13 -15.43 0.76
CA ASN A 57 24.42 -16.65 1.53
C ASN A 57 23.19 -17.34 2.18
N GLY A 58 21.98 -17.03 1.70
CA GLY A 58 20.71 -17.52 2.26
C GLY A 58 20.26 -16.78 3.52
N ILE A 59 20.75 -15.56 3.78
CA ILE A 59 20.39 -14.72 4.94
C ILE A 59 19.51 -13.56 4.49
N PHE A 60 18.35 -13.40 5.13
CA PHE A 60 17.43 -12.28 4.93
C PHE A 60 17.87 -11.02 5.69
N GLY A 61 18.45 -11.18 6.88
CA GLY A 61 18.65 -10.12 7.87
C GLY A 61 17.41 -9.97 8.77
N PHE A 62 16.89 -11.09 9.26
CA PHE A 62 15.71 -11.10 10.13
C PHE A 62 16.01 -10.45 11.49
N GLY A 63 15.18 -9.50 11.93
CA GLY A 63 15.38 -8.76 13.18
C GLY A 63 16.31 -7.56 13.08
N ASP A 64 17.06 -7.40 11.99
CA ASP A 64 17.89 -6.22 11.76
C ASP A 64 17.00 -5.00 11.45
N ASP A 65 17.42 -3.82 11.91
CA ASP A 65 16.79 -2.55 11.50
C ASP A 65 16.96 -2.34 9.99
N VAL A 66 15.89 -1.95 9.31
CA VAL A 66 15.96 -1.61 7.89
C VAL A 66 16.49 -0.20 7.72
N THR A 67 17.47 -0.03 6.83
CA THR A 67 18.01 1.30 6.50
C THR A 67 17.18 1.99 5.42
N ARG A 68 17.25 3.32 5.38
CA ARG A 68 16.56 4.14 4.37
C ARG A 68 16.93 3.77 2.93
N GLU A 69 18.19 3.44 2.66
CA GLU A 69 18.62 2.99 1.32
C GLU A 69 18.08 1.60 0.95
N GLN A 70 17.98 0.69 1.93
CA GLN A 70 17.42 -0.64 1.68
C GLN A 70 15.94 -0.52 1.34
N VAL A 71 15.22 0.38 2.02
CA VAL A 71 13.82 0.69 1.73
C VAL A 71 13.67 1.31 0.33
N ALA A 72 14.59 2.17 -0.09
CA ALA A 72 14.60 2.67 -1.47
C ALA A 72 14.73 1.53 -2.49
N ALA A 73 15.63 0.56 -2.24
CA ALA A 73 15.78 -0.59 -3.11
C ALA A 73 14.50 -1.46 -3.18
N LEU A 74 13.85 -1.72 -2.04
CA LEU A 74 12.59 -2.49 -1.98
C LEU A 74 11.45 -1.79 -2.74
N MET A 75 11.25 -0.50 -2.48
CA MET A 75 10.23 0.30 -3.15
C MET A 75 10.49 0.41 -4.65
N PHE A 76 11.75 0.59 -5.06
CA PHE A 76 12.11 0.67 -6.47
C PHE A 76 11.82 -0.64 -7.22
N ARG A 77 12.18 -1.80 -6.63
CA ARG A 77 11.86 -3.11 -7.21
C ARG A 77 10.37 -3.38 -7.28
N HIS A 78 9.61 -2.89 -6.30
CA HIS A 78 8.16 -3.01 -6.30
C HIS A 78 7.52 -2.15 -7.39
N LEU A 79 7.84 -0.85 -7.42
CA LEU A 79 7.20 0.14 -8.29
C LEU A 79 7.65 0.05 -9.74
N LYS A 80 8.85 -0.50 -9.99
CA LYS A 80 9.45 -0.65 -11.32
C LYS A 80 9.33 0.63 -12.18
N PRO A 81 9.77 1.80 -11.65
CA PRO A 81 9.63 3.04 -12.39
C PRO A 81 10.47 3.02 -13.67
N VAL A 82 10.08 3.85 -14.64
CA VAL A 82 10.86 4.06 -15.86
C VAL A 82 12.22 4.64 -15.47
N VAL A 83 13.28 3.93 -15.85
CA VAL A 83 14.66 4.32 -15.56
C VAL A 83 15.08 5.43 -16.50
N LYS A 84 15.68 6.48 -15.94
CA LYS A 84 16.35 7.55 -16.69
C LYS A 84 17.86 7.36 -16.63
N GLU A 85 18.55 7.84 -17.66
CA GLU A 85 20.02 7.89 -17.69
C GLU A 85 20.58 8.78 -16.58
N GLN A 86 19.87 9.86 -16.24
CA GLN A 86 20.29 10.82 -15.23
C GLN A 86 19.12 11.25 -14.35
N TYR A 87 19.42 11.42 -13.07
CA TYR A 87 18.51 11.98 -12.07
C TYR A 87 19.19 13.17 -11.39
N ASN A 88 18.42 14.21 -11.08
CA ASN A 88 18.93 15.29 -10.24
C ASN A 88 19.21 14.77 -8.83
N ASN A 89 20.34 15.14 -8.25
CA ASN A 89 20.71 14.76 -6.90
C ASN A 89 20.61 15.97 -5.94
N PRO A 90 19.51 16.08 -5.16
CA PRO A 90 19.35 17.17 -4.20
C PRO A 90 20.12 16.93 -2.88
N TYR A 91 20.77 15.77 -2.72
CA TYR A 91 21.34 15.34 -1.44
C TYR A 91 22.85 15.43 -1.40
N LYS A 92 23.37 16.00 -0.31
CA LYS A 92 24.82 16.17 -0.08
C LYS A 92 25.53 14.85 0.27
N ASP A 93 24.79 13.85 0.75
CA ASP A 93 25.30 12.59 1.28
C ASP A 93 24.94 11.37 0.41
N VAL A 94 24.40 11.59 -0.79
CA VAL A 94 24.13 10.53 -1.77
C VAL A 94 25.15 10.61 -2.89
N THR A 95 26.13 9.70 -2.88
CA THR A 95 27.22 9.60 -3.85
C THR A 95 27.50 8.12 -4.11
N ASP A 96 28.25 7.81 -5.17
CA ASP A 96 28.63 6.42 -5.48
C ASP A 96 29.53 5.79 -4.40
N ARG A 97 30.12 6.62 -3.53
CA ARG A 97 30.91 6.16 -2.37
C ARG A 97 30.07 5.92 -1.13
N SER A 98 28.96 6.64 -0.95
CA SER A 98 28.14 6.54 0.27
C SER A 98 27.06 5.48 0.17
N THR A 99 26.56 5.17 -1.04
CA THR A 99 25.53 4.16 -1.23
C THR A 99 25.57 3.56 -2.63
N MET A 100 25.36 2.25 -2.70
CA MET A 100 25.16 1.55 -3.98
C MET A 100 23.74 1.75 -4.54
N PHE A 101 22.80 2.26 -3.73
CA PHE A 101 21.39 2.44 -4.11
C PHE A 101 21.09 3.88 -4.57
N LYS A 102 22.11 4.59 -5.04
CA LYS A 102 21.99 5.99 -5.48
C LYS A 102 20.90 6.15 -6.52
N LYS A 103 20.83 5.25 -7.51
CA LYS A 103 19.81 5.29 -8.57
C LYS A 103 18.41 5.17 -8.00
N GLU A 104 18.18 4.19 -7.12
CA GLU A 104 16.89 3.91 -6.49
C GLU A 104 16.42 5.08 -5.63
N ILE A 105 17.34 5.64 -4.84
CA ILE A 105 17.09 6.82 -4.03
C ILE A 105 16.64 7.98 -4.91
N LEU A 106 17.44 8.34 -5.92
CA LEU A 106 17.16 9.52 -6.75
C LEU A 106 15.90 9.37 -7.61
N ALA A 107 15.63 8.17 -8.13
CA ALA A 107 14.41 7.91 -8.87
C ALA A 107 13.16 8.08 -8.00
N LEU A 108 13.17 7.53 -6.79
CA LEU A 108 12.03 7.62 -5.88
C LEU A 108 11.90 9.02 -5.24
N THR A 109 12.99 9.77 -5.15
CA THR A 109 12.96 11.20 -4.81
C THR A 109 12.28 12.02 -5.88
N GLU A 110 12.58 11.78 -7.16
CA GLU A 110 11.93 12.47 -8.27
C GLU A 110 10.42 12.15 -8.35
N MET A 111 10.03 10.92 -7.98
CA MET A 111 8.62 10.54 -7.83
C MET A 111 7.93 11.16 -6.60
N GLY A 112 8.65 11.91 -5.78
CA GLY A 112 8.13 12.54 -4.56
C GLY A 112 7.89 11.56 -3.40
N ILE A 113 8.36 10.31 -3.50
CA ILE A 113 8.18 9.29 -2.47
C ILE A 113 9.16 9.55 -1.32
N PHE A 114 10.44 9.70 -1.67
CA PHE A 114 11.48 10.02 -0.72
C PHE A 114 11.72 11.53 -0.63
N VAL A 115 11.88 11.98 0.62
CA VAL A 115 12.25 13.35 0.96
C VAL A 115 13.41 13.26 1.95
N GLY A 116 14.40 14.13 1.76
CA GLY A 116 15.54 14.26 2.67
C GLY A 116 15.19 15.11 3.88
N ASP A 117 16.16 15.33 4.76
CA ASP A 117 16.02 16.26 5.87
C ASP A 117 16.17 17.72 5.43
N ASN A 118 15.92 18.63 6.37
CA ASN A 118 16.05 20.08 6.16
C ASN A 118 17.51 20.56 5.97
N THR A 119 18.51 19.69 6.12
CA THR A 119 19.92 20.01 5.90
C THR A 119 20.40 19.63 4.49
N GLY A 120 19.52 19.02 3.69
CA GLY A 120 19.80 18.51 2.36
C GLY A 120 20.49 17.14 2.39
N LYS A 121 20.22 16.30 3.39
CA LYS A 121 20.73 14.93 3.46
C LYS A 121 19.61 13.90 3.31
N PHE A 122 19.91 12.79 2.65
CA PHE A 122 19.03 11.63 2.57
C PHE A 122 19.17 10.70 3.76
N ARG A 123 20.37 10.58 4.32
CA ARG A 123 20.78 9.67 5.41
C ARG A 123 20.61 8.19 5.02
N PRO A 124 21.37 7.70 4.01
CA PRO A 124 21.12 6.37 3.43
C PRO A 124 21.33 5.21 4.41
N LYS A 125 22.24 5.36 5.37
CA LYS A 125 22.61 4.30 6.33
C LYS A 125 21.79 4.33 7.63
N ASP A 126 20.98 5.35 7.83
CA ASP A 126 20.18 5.48 9.06
C ASP A 126 19.03 4.47 9.05
N SER A 127 18.73 3.90 10.21
CA SER A 127 17.56 3.05 10.44
C SER A 127 16.28 3.85 10.24
N LEU A 128 15.32 3.28 9.50
CA LEU A 128 14.04 3.92 9.20
C LEU A 128 13.15 3.90 10.45
N THR A 129 12.53 5.03 10.80
CA THR A 129 11.51 5.08 11.86
C THR A 129 10.12 4.72 11.33
N ARG A 130 9.21 4.32 12.23
CA ARG A 130 7.82 3.98 11.85
C ARG A 130 7.05 5.15 11.23
N GLU A 131 7.29 6.38 11.67
CA GLU A 131 6.68 7.57 11.06
C GLU A 131 7.23 7.89 9.66
N GLU A 132 8.52 7.66 9.43
CA GLU A 132 9.11 7.79 8.10
C GLU A 132 8.63 6.68 7.15
N MET A 133 8.48 5.45 7.67
CA MET A 133 7.86 4.33 6.95
C MET A 133 6.44 4.67 6.51
N ALA A 134 5.62 5.26 7.39
CA ALA A 134 4.25 5.63 7.06
C ALA A 134 4.20 6.61 5.89
N GLN A 135 5.11 7.59 5.86
CA GLN A 135 5.20 8.57 4.78
C GLN A 135 5.60 7.93 3.46
N ILE A 136 6.60 7.05 3.47
CA ILE A 136 7.08 6.36 2.27
C ILE A 136 5.96 5.51 1.66
N LEU A 137 5.26 4.72 2.48
CA LEU A 137 4.16 3.88 1.98
C LEU A 137 2.96 4.71 1.52
N THR A 138 2.61 5.78 2.25
CA THR A 138 1.50 6.67 1.87
C THR A 138 1.76 7.31 0.51
N ARG A 139 2.97 7.85 0.28
CA ARG A 139 3.34 8.47 -0.99
C ARG A 139 3.50 7.44 -2.11
N GLY A 140 4.19 6.33 -1.82
CA GLY A 140 4.45 5.28 -2.80
C GLY A 140 3.18 4.60 -3.33
N PHE A 141 2.18 4.41 -2.48
CA PHE A 141 0.90 3.79 -2.82
C PHE A 141 -0.25 4.80 -2.98
N GLN A 142 0.04 6.10 -2.89
CA GLN A 142 -0.94 7.20 -3.00
C GLN A 142 -2.18 6.98 -2.11
N LEU A 143 -1.93 6.55 -0.86
CA LEU A 143 -2.98 6.12 0.05
C LEU A 143 -3.85 7.29 0.48
N GLN A 144 -5.17 7.09 0.39
CA GLN A 144 -6.16 8.02 0.89
C GLN A 144 -6.54 7.66 2.34
N ILE A 145 -6.84 8.67 3.15
CA ILE A 145 -7.37 8.46 4.49
C ILE A 145 -8.81 7.94 4.38
N ARG A 146 -9.09 6.80 5.01
CA ARG A 146 -10.43 6.15 4.98
C ARG A 146 -11.15 6.14 6.32
N GLY A 147 -10.53 6.71 7.35
CA GLY A 147 -11.02 6.71 8.72
C GLY A 147 -9.95 7.21 9.66
N ASP A 148 -10.28 7.33 10.94
CA ASP A 148 -9.35 7.81 11.96
C ASP A 148 -8.55 6.65 12.61
N HIS A 149 -7.49 6.98 13.33
CA HIS A 149 -6.81 6.09 14.26
C HIS A 149 -7.06 6.52 15.70
N ASN A 150 -6.79 5.64 16.68
CA ASN A 150 -6.90 5.94 18.11
C ASN A 150 -5.56 5.84 18.86
N PHE A 151 -4.43 5.84 18.14
CA PHE A 151 -3.10 5.83 18.75
C PHE A 151 -2.88 7.07 19.64
N PRO A 152 -2.69 6.91 20.97
CA PRO A 152 -2.56 8.03 21.89
C PRO A 152 -1.19 8.71 21.83
N ASP A 153 -0.19 8.03 21.28
CA ASP A 153 1.21 8.46 21.16
C ASP A 153 1.52 9.16 19.83
N VAL A 154 0.50 9.42 19.01
CA VAL A 154 0.61 10.16 17.75
C VAL A 154 0.11 11.57 17.96
N ASP A 155 1.02 12.54 17.79
CA ASP A 155 0.66 13.96 17.77
C ASP A 155 -0.26 14.24 16.57
N ARG A 156 -1.52 14.61 16.83
CA ARG A 156 -2.55 14.88 15.82
C ARG A 156 -2.21 16.06 14.91
N ASN A 157 -1.37 16.99 15.37
CA ASN A 157 -0.88 18.13 14.59
C ASN A 157 0.51 17.87 14.00
N GLY A 158 1.10 16.71 14.29
CA GLY A 158 2.42 16.33 13.85
C GLY A 158 2.46 16.00 12.36
N TRP A 159 3.62 16.25 11.75
CA TRP A 159 3.86 16.05 10.32
C TRP A 159 3.56 14.62 9.81
N ALA A 160 3.68 13.62 10.68
CA ALA A 160 3.44 12.21 10.36
C ALA A 160 1.98 11.77 10.49
N ASN A 161 1.14 12.52 11.22
CA ASN A 161 -0.23 12.11 11.54
C ASN A 161 -1.04 11.72 10.29
N PRO A 162 -1.11 12.52 9.20
CA PRO A 162 -1.87 12.13 8.02
C PRO A 162 -1.43 10.80 7.41
N ALA A 163 -0.12 10.55 7.36
CA ALA A 163 0.43 9.31 6.82
C ALA A 163 0.15 8.11 7.73
N ILE A 164 0.26 8.29 9.05
CA ILE A 164 -0.07 7.26 10.04
C ILE A 164 -1.56 6.89 9.95
N THR A 165 -2.44 7.90 9.86
CA THR A 165 -3.87 7.72 9.63
C THR A 165 -4.15 6.98 8.33
N ALA A 166 -3.45 7.32 7.24
CA ALA A 166 -3.62 6.65 5.96
C ALA A 166 -3.25 5.16 6.06
N ILE A 167 -2.07 4.80 6.57
CA ILE A 167 -1.67 3.39 6.65
C ILE A 167 -2.52 2.58 7.63
N LYS A 168 -3.03 3.19 8.70
CA LYS A 168 -3.93 2.52 9.66
C LYS A 168 -5.31 2.29 9.05
N SER A 169 -5.93 3.31 8.47
CA SER A 169 -7.25 3.21 7.84
C SER A 169 -7.25 2.35 6.56
N ASN A 170 -6.07 2.07 6.01
CA ASN A 170 -5.86 1.15 4.90
C ASN A 170 -5.47 -0.28 5.34
N TYR A 171 -5.50 -0.59 6.65
CA TYR A 171 -5.14 -1.89 7.22
C TYR A 171 -3.72 -2.39 6.86
N ILE A 172 -2.80 -1.45 6.61
CA ILE A 172 -1.39 -1.77 6.40
C ILE A 172 -0.71 -2.06 7.74
N THR A 173 -1.12 -1.35 8.80
CA THR A 173 -0.63 -1.53 10.16
C THR A 173 -1.76 -1.63 11.17
N ALA A 174 -1.55 -2.43 12.22
CA ALA A 174 -2.43 -2.48 13.39
C ALA A 174 -1.90 -1.63 14.57
N GLY A 175 -0.68 -1.09 14.48
CA GLY A 175 0.06 -0.54 15.63
C GLY A 175 1.18 -1.48 16.07
N THR A 176 1.57 -1.41 17.33
CA THR A 176 2.52 -2.31 18.01
C THR A 176 1.82 -3.51 18.67
N GLY A 177 0.50 -3.43 18.86
CA GLY A 177 -0.32 -4.45 19.55
C GLY A 177 -0.76 -4.05 20.96
N ASP A 178 -0.16 -3.03 21.56
CA ASP A 178 -0.52 -2.49 22.88
C ASP A 178 -1.43 -1.24 22.81
N GLY A 179 -1.94 -0.93 21.61
CA GLY A 179 -2.74 0.26 21.35
C GLY A 179 -1.95 1.49 20.92
N THR A 180 -0.62 1.41 20.78
CA THR A 180 0.24 2.51 20.31
C THR A 180 0.71 2.33 18.86
N PHE A 181 1.22 3.41 18.26
CA PHE A 181 1.88 3.36 16.96
C PHE A 181 3.40 3.29 17.06
N ALA A 182 4.00 3.88 18.09
CA ALA A 182 5.42 4.11 18.32
C ALA A 182 6.14 4.85 17.17
N PRO A 183 5.80 6.12 16.86
CA PRO A 183 6.31 6.86 15.69
C PRO A 183 7.85 6.83 15.53
N LYS A 184 8.58 6.94 16.64
CA LYS A 184 10.05 7.05 16.65
C LYS A 184 10.78 5.71 16.70
N MET A 185 10.08 4.60 16.88
CA MET A 185 10.68 3.27 16.92
C MET A 185 11.27 2.93 15.54
N HIS A 186 12.45 2.31 15.53
CA HIS A 186 13.04 1.78 14.30
C HIS A 186 12.26 0.56 13.80
N VAL A 187 12.22 0.43 12.48
CA VAL A 187 11.49 -0.65 11.81
C VAL A 187 12.48 -1.75 11.47
N SER A 188 12.22 -2.96 11.94
CA SER A 188 13.00 -4.13 11.51
C SER A 188 12.68 -4.50 10.06
N ARG A 189 13.58 -5.22 9.40
CA ARG A 189 13.44 -5.65 8.00
C ARG A 189 12.17 -6.44 7.76
N GLU A 190 11.85 -7.39 8.63
CA GLU A 190 10.63 -8.19 8.52
C GLU A 190 9.36 -7.37 8.76
N GLN A 191 9.39 -6.39 9.66
CA GLN A 191 8.27 -5.46 9.85
C GLN A 191 8.04 -4.63 8.59
N TYR A 192 9.09 -4.04 8.01
CA TYR A 192 8.96 -3.25 6.80
C TYR A 192 8.39 -4.08 5.64
N VAL A 193 8.91 -5.29 5.45
CA VAL A 193 8.44 -6.20 4.39
C VAL A 193 6.98 -6.59 4.59
N GLN A 194 6.53 -6.77 5.83
CA GLN A 194 5.11 -7.02 6.10
C GLN A 194 4.24 -5.80 5.76
N PHE A 195 4.65 -4.59 6.13
CA PHE A 195 3.91 -3.38 5.77
C PHE A 195 3.84 -3.20 4.25
N LEU A 196 4.96 -3.41 3.55
CA LEU A 196 5.01 -3.37 2.10
C LEU A 196 4.07 -4.43 1.50
N TYR A 197 4.14 -5.67 1.96
CA TYR A 197 3.27 -6.76 1.50
C TYR A 197 1.79 -6.38 1.65
N ASN A 198 1.37 -5.91 2.83
CA ASN A 198 0.00 -5.46 3.06
C ASN A 198 -0.41 -4.34 2.10
N ALA A 199 0.48 -3.39 1.83
CA ALA A 199 0.23 -2.29 0.88
C ALA A 199 0.05 -2.79 -0.56
N THR A 200 0.72 -3.89 -0.93
CA THR A 200 0.56 -4.51 -2.27
C THR A 200 -0.75 -5.28 -2.47
N LEU A 201 -1.46 -5.62 -1.40
CA LEU A 201 -2.71 -6.36 -1.49
C LEU A 201 -3.89 -5.44 -1.87
N PRO A 202 -4.88 -5.99 -2.61
CA PRO A 202 -6.22 -5.39 -2.69
C PRO A 202 -6.75 -5.08 -1.30
N PHE A 203 -7.52 -3.99 -1.17
CA PHE A 203 -7.95 -3.49 0.13
C PHE A 203 -8.68 -4.56 0.96
N GLU A 204 -9.58 -5.31 0.31
CA GLU A 204 -10.43 -6.36 0.89
C GLU A 204 -9.63 -7.59 1.35
N GLU A 205 -8.44 -7.80 0.80
CA GLU A 205 -7.57 -8.92 1.15
C GLU A 205 -6.65 -8.64 2.32
N ARG A 206 -6.55 -7.38 2.77
CA ARG A 206 -5.64 -6.99 3.85
C ARG A 206 -6.09 -7.61 5.18
N PRO A 207 -5.16 -8.01 6.07
CA PRO A 207 -5.49 -8.75 7.29
C PRO A 207 -6.56 -8.10 8.17
N GLY A 208 -6.58 -6.76 8.25
CA GLY A 208 -7.58 -6.01 9.02
C GLY A 208 -8.89 -5.74 8.31
N ALA A 209 -8.98 -5.95 6.98
CA ALA A 209 -10.20 -5.76 6.20
C ALA A 209 -11.15 -6.98 6.24
N LYS A 210 -10.60 -8.17 6.53
CA LYS A 210 -11.37 -9.43 6.67
C LYS A 210 -11.97 -9.63 8.06
N GLN A 211 -11.52 -8.88 9.06
CA GLN A 211 -12.30 -8.78 10.29
C GLN A 211 -13.61 -8.09 9.89
N PRO A 212 -14.77 -8.53 10.40
CA PRO A 212 -15.95 -7.69 10.35
C PRO A 212 -15.46 -6.34 10.87
N GLN A 213 -15.48 -5.31 10.04
CA GLN A 213 -15.59 -3.96 10.60
C GLN A 213 -16.67 -4.12 11.66
N PRO A 214 -16.47 -3.73 12.94
CA PRO A 214 -17.63 -3.49 13.77
C PRO A 214 -18.52 -2.66 12.87
N GLU A 215 -19.70 -3.21 12.52
CA GLU A 215 -20.54 -2.63 11.47
C GLU A 215 -20.41 -1.14 11.67
N VAL A 216 -19.98 -0.41 10.64
CA VAL A 216 -20.28 1.00 10.65
C VAL A 216 -21.79 0.97 10.68
N LYS A 217 -22.35 1.01 11.91
CA LYS A 217 -23.75 1.27 12.12
C LYS A 217 -23.94 2.49 11.25
N PRO A 218 -24.77 2.41 10.19
CA PRO A 218 -25.01 3.57 9.36
C PRO A 218 -25.19 4.73 10.32
N GLU A 219 -24.35 5.75 10.15
CA GLU A 219 -24.30 6.97 10.95
C GLU A 219 -25.68 7.19 11.53
N VAL A 220 -25.82 7.16 12.87
CA VAL A 220 -27.12 7.17 13.55
C VAL A 220 -27.91 8.34 12.99
N LYS A 221 -28.73 8.05 11.97
CA LYS A 221 -29.80 8.93 11.54
C LYS A 221 -30.63 9.13 12.80
N PRO A 222 -31.04 10.37 13.10
CA PRO A 222 -31.73 10.70 14.34
C PRO A 222 -32.80 9.64 14.64
N ASP A 223 -32.83 9.19 15.90
CA ASP A 223 -33.77 8.20 16.42
C ASP A 223 -35.18 8.41 15.82
N PRO A 224 -35.70 7.46 15.02
CA PRO A 224 -36.86 7.66 14.17
C PRO A 224 -38.18 7.61 14.94
N LYS A 225 -38.29 8.34 16.05
CA LYS A 225 -39.60 8.65 16.61
C LYS A 225 -40.25 9.77 15.80
N ARG A 226 -40.68 9.37 14.60
CA ARG A 226 -41.60 10.03 13.65
C ARG A 226 -41.03 11.26 12.94
N PHE A 227 -41.05 11.19 11.61
CA PHE A 227 -40.91 12.40 10.77
C PHE A 227 -41.95 13.44 11.18
N ALA A 228 -41.57 14.70 11.28
CA ALA A 228 -42.49 15.78 11.62
C ALA A 228 -43.50 16.02 10.49
N ASN A 229 -43.11 15.76 9.24
CA ASN A 229 -43.96 15.90 8.06
C ASN A 229 -43.41 15.07 6.88
N CYS A 230 -44.19 14.97 5.80
CA CYS A 230 -43.79 14.19 4.63
C CYS A 230 -42.62 14.77 3.84
N LYS A 231 -42.29 16.06 3.97
CA LYS A 231 -41.09 16.60 3.33
C LYS A 231 -39.84 15.95 3.92
N GLU A 232 -39.79 15.87 5.25
CA GLU A 232 -38.69 15.23 5.97
C GLU A 232 -38.57 13.73 5.64
N ALA A 233 -39.70 13.02 5.61
CA ALA A 233 -39.74 11.61 5.20
C ALA A 233 -39.21 11.42 3.77
N ASN A 234 -39.70 12.22 2.82
CA ASN A 234 -39.32 12.15 1.41
C ASN A 234 -37.85 12.53 1.17
N ASP A 235 -37.33 13.56 1.85
CA ASP A 235 -35.91 13.96 1.78
C ASP A 235 -35.00 12.85 2.33
N ALA A 236 -35.49 12.08 3.32
CA ALA A 236 -34.82 10.90 3.86
C ALA A 236 -34.99 9.63 3.02
N GLY A 237 -35.73 9.70 1.90
CA GLY A 237 -35.97 8.61 0.95
C GLY A 237 -37.13 7.69 1.30
N TYR A 238 -37.97 8.05 2.27
CA TYR A 238 -39.15 7.29 2.65
C TYR A 238 -40.39 7.81 1.92
N TYR A 239 -41.06 6.90 1.24
CA TYR A 239 -42.29 7.15 0.48
C TYR A 239 -43.25 5.98 0.69
N ASP A 240 -44.53 6.21 0.44
CA ASP A 240 -45.55 5.16 0.43
C ASP A 240 -45.54 4.33 1.74
N ILE A 241 -45.51 5.03 2.88
CA ILE A 241 -45.31 4.45 4.22
C ILE A 241 -46.62 3.83 4.71
N THR A 242 -46.68 2.50 4.80
CA THR A 242 -47.88 1.76 5.21
C THR A 242 -48.09 1.72 6.73
N ARG A 243 -49.32 1.44 7.20
CA ARG A 243 -49.69 1.41 8.65
C ARG A 243 -48.88 0.46 9.52
N ASP A 244 -48.36 -0.62 8.96
CA ASP A 244 -47.50 -1.61 9.62
C ASP A 244 -46.05 -1.13 9.75
N SER A 245 -45.68 -0.05 9.06
CA SER A 245 -44.37 0.56 9.14
C SER A 245 -44.17 1.28 10.50
N PRO A 246 -43.01 1.11 11.17
CA PRO A 246 -42.69 1.87 12.38
C PRO A 246 -42.57 3.39 12.13
N TYR A 247 -42.52 3.80 10.86
CA TYR A 247 -42.45 5.20 10.43
C TYR A 247 -43.83 5.81 10.14
N TYR A 248 -44.91 5.03 10.22
CA TYR A 248 -46.27 5.54 9.99
C TYR A 248 -46.71 6.46 11.14
N GLY A 249 -47.25 7.61 10.77
CA GLY A 249 -47.96 8.51 11.66
C GLY A 249 -49.22 8.98 10.99
N LYS A 250 -50.35 9.02 11.72
CA LYS A 250 -51.61 9.56 11.19
C LYS A 250 -51.48 10.99 10.66
N HIS A 251 -50.51 11.76 11.16
CA HIS A 251 -50.21 13.12 10.70
C HIS A 251 -49.48 13.16 9.34
N LEU A 252 -48.99 12.02 8.85
CA LEU A 252 -48.30 11.86 7.57
C LEU A 252 -49.20 11.28 6.47
N ASP A 253 -50.35 10.73 6.85
CA ASP A 253 -51.38 10.14 5.99
C ASP A 253 -52.52 11.15 5.82
N ARG A 254 -52.40 12.03 4.81
CA ARG A 254 -53.27 13.21 4.69
C ARG A 254 -54.70 12.85 4.28
N ASP A 255 -54.85 11.79 3.49
CA ASP A 255 -56.10 11.25 2.96
C ASP A 255 -56.64 10.07 3.78
N GLY A 256 -55.83 9.51 4.68
CA GLY A 256 -56.27 8.54 5.68
C GLY A 256 -56.45 7.13 5.14
N ASP A 257 -55.92 6.84 3.94
CA ASP A 257 -56.12 5.58 3.24
C ASP A 257 -55.22 4.44 3.78
N GLY A 258 -54.29 4.80 4.66
CA GLY A 258 -53.33 3.89 5.27
C GLY A 258 -51.95 3.91 4.64
N ILE A 259 -51.68 4.82 3.69
CA ILE A 259 -50.39 5.01 3.03
C ILE A 259 -49.95 6.47 3.21
N ALA A 260 -48.99 6.71 4.10
CA ALA A 260 -48.44 8.03 4.37
C ALA A 260 -47.38 8.45 3.35
N CYS A 261 -47.28 9.76 3.09
CA CYS A 261 -46.23 10.38 2.27
C CYS A 261 -46.08 9.77 0.86
N GLU A 262 -47.20 9.56 0.18
CA GLU A 262 -47.22 9.02 -1.17
C GLU A 262 -46.38 9.84 -2.16
N LYS A 263 -45.73 9.14 -3.09
CA LYS A 263 -45.15 9.81 -4.27
C LYS A 263 -46.25 10.43 -5.09
N LYS A 264 -46.26 11.76 -5.19
CA LYS A 264 -47.09 12.46 -6.19
C LYS A 264 -46.83 11.84 -7.56
N LYS A 265 -47.82 11.13 -8.10
CA LYS A 265 -47.81 10.73 -9.51
C LYS A 265 -47.70 12.02 -10.33
N LYS A 266 -46.61 12.18 -11.09
CA LYS A 266 -46.50 13.27 -12.06
C LYS A 266 -47.65 13.08 -13.07
N GLY A 267 -48.67 13.94 -13.00
CA GLY A 267 -49.72 14.04 -14.00
C GLY A 267 -51.14 13.94 -13.45
N LYS A 268 -51.69 15.09 -13.05
CA LYS A 268 -52.86 15.72 -13.66
C LYS A 268 -52.77 17.22 -13.43
#